data_AF-A0A1E4R6R6-F1
#
_entry.id   AF-A0A1E4R6R6-F1
#
_cell.length_a   1.000
_cell.length_b   1.000
_cell.length_c   1.000
_cell.angle_alpha   90.00
_cell.angle_beta   90.00
_cell.angle_gamma   90.00
#
_symmetry.space_group_name_H-M   'P 1'
#
loop_
_entity.id
_entity.type
_entity.pdbx_description
1 polymer ?
#
loop_
_entity_poly.entity_id
_entity_poly.type
_entity_poly.pdbx_seq_one_letter_code
_entity_poly.pdbx_strand_id
1 'polypeptide(L)'
;MALTLKFYEDMAHSLVEQYTITEEQLRYTKSPKDSIELAKEDDSRHAVLALDGDKLVTFFVLHEKEGVKPYSSNEQALLIRSFSTDYHEQGKGYAKAVLQLLPGFVRQHFPLINELVLGVNIPNVTAQALYIKCGFVDEGRQATGFGEELKIMSYYMKDVEI
;
A
#
# COMPACT_ATOMS: atom_id res chain seq x y z
N MET A 1 -7.75 -3.79 18.38
CA MET A 1 -6.66 -3.93 17.39
C MET A 1 -5.75 -2.72 17.56
N ALA A 2 -4.48 -2.94 17.85
CA ALA A 2 -3.50 -1.88 18.12
C ALA A 2 -2.39 -1.97 17.06
N LEU A 3 -2.70 -1.47 15.85
CA LEU A 3 -1.78 -1.53 14.73
C LEU A 3 -0.74 -0.41 14.79
N THR A 4 0.50 -0.74 14.47
CA THR A 4 1.58 0.23 14.29
C THR A 4 2.15 0.11 12.88
N LEU A 5 2.30 1.23 12.19
CA LEU A 5 2.98 1.30 10.90
C LEU A 5 4.44 1.72 11.12
N LYS A 6 5.38 1.01 10.48
CA LYS A 6 6.82 1.32 10.55
C LYS A 6 7.46 1.06 9.20
N PHE A 7 8.47 1.86 8.84
CA PHE A 7 9.32 1.51 7.71
C PHE A 7 10.08 0.21 8.02
N TYR A 8 10.34 -0.59 6.99
CA TYR A 8 11.17 -1.78 7.11
C TYR A 8 12.61 -1.39 7.44
N GLU A 9 13.20 -2.14 8.37
CA GLU A 9 14.63 -2.11 8.68
C GLU A 9 15.13 -3.56 8.64
N ASP A 10 16.42 -3.77 8.34
CA ASP A 10 16.97 -5.13 8.18
C ASP A 10 16.79 -6.02 9.42
N MET A 11 16.68 -5.45 10.62
CA MET A 11 16.38 -6.20 11.84
C MET A 11 14.99 -6.87 11.83
N ALA A 12 14.06 -6.40 10.99
CA ALA A 12 12.73 -6.97 10.83
C ALA A 12 12.68 -8.12 9.80
N HIS A 13 13.82 -8.57 9.28
CA HIS A 13 13.89 -9.63 8.26
C HIS A 13 13.12 -10.89 8.66
N SER A 14 13.24 -11.34 9.91
CA SER A 14 12.57 -12.54 10.41
C SER A 14 11.03 -12.43 10.39
N LEU A 15 10.47 -11.22 10.48
CA LEU A 15 9.03 -10.99 10.35
C LEU A 15 8.57 -11.19 8.91
N VAL A 16 9.40 -10.77 7.96
CA VAL A 16 9.14 -10.92 6.52
C VAL A 16 9.24 -12.38 6.10
N GLU A 17 10.20 -13.14 6.65
CA GLU A 17 10.31 -14.59 6.38
C GLU A 17 9.10 -15.39 6.87
N GLN A 18 8.45 -14.93 7.95
CA GLN A 18 7.25 -15.56 8.50
C GLN A 18 5.96 -15.14 7.77
N TYR A 19 6.03 -14.16 6.87
CA TYR A 19 4.87 -13.66 6.16
C TYR A 19 4.43 -14.61 5.05
N THR A 20 3.17 -15.03 5.10
CA THR A 20 2.60 -15.94 4.11
C THR A 20 1.80 -15.17 3.07
N ILE A 21 2.22 -15.31 1.81
CA ILE A 21 1.52 -14.81 0.63
C ILE A 21 1.21 -15.95 -0.33
N THR A 22 -0.04 -16.06 -0.80
CA THR A 22 -0.47 -17.15 -1.67
C THR A 22 -0.27 -16.81 -3.15
N GLU A 23 -0.27 -17.84 -4.01
CA GLU A 23 -0.29 -17.69 -5.47
C GLU A 23 -1.46 -16.83 -5.96
N GLU A 24 -2.61 -16.90 -5.31
CA GLU A 24 -3.77 -16.06 -5.64
C GLU A 24 -3.49 -14.58 -5.36
N GLN A 25 -2.86 -14.26 -4.22
CA GLN A 25 -2.45 -12.89 -3.92
C GLN A 25 -1.38 -12.42 -4.90
N LEU A 26 -0.40 -13.26 -5.23
CA LEU A 26 0.70 -12.94 -6.14
C LEU A 26 0.24 -12.60 -7.57
N ARG A 27 -1.00 -12.96 -7.96
CA ARG A 27 -1.60 -12.49 -9.23
C ARG A 27 -1.77 -10.98 -9.27
N TYR A 28 -1.90 -10.32 -8.12
CA TYR A 28 -2.23 -8.90 -8.02
C TYR A 28 -1.15 -8.06 -7.32
N THR A 29 -0.15 -8.69 -6.70
CA THR A 29 0.87 -8.01 -5.90
C THR A 29 2.22 -8.72 -5.98
N LYS A 30 3.31 -8.00 -5.73
CA LYS A 30 4.60 -8.63 -5.43
C LYS A 30 4.62 -9.13 -3.98
N SER A 31 5.49 -10.10 -3.70
CA SER A 31 5.76 -10.54 -2.33
C SER A 31 6.44 -9.41 -1.52
N PRO A 32 6.35 -9.43 -0.18
CA PRO A 32 7.14 -8.53 0.66
C PRO A 32 8.65 -8.62 0.39
N LYS A 33 9.17 -9.84 0.24
CA LYS A 33 10.60 -10.09 -0.02
C LYS A 33 11.06 -9.42 -1.32
N ASP A 34 10.35 -9.66 -2.43
CA ASP A 34 10.71 -9.05 -3.71
C ASP A 34 10.55 -7.53 -3.68
N SER A 35 9.56 -7.03 -2.94
CA SER A 35 9.31 -5.60 -2.80
C SER A 35 10.40 -4.90 -2.00
N ILE A 36 10.95 -5.55 -0.98
CA ILE A 36 12.07 -5.04 -0.17
C ILE A 36 13.35 -4.98 -0.99
N GLU A 37 13.67 -6.01 -1.77
CA GLU A 37 14.87 -5.97 -2.64
C GLU A 37 14.79 -4.82 -3.65
N LEU A 38 13.61 -4.57 -4.24
CA LEU A 38 13.41 -3.42 -5.10
C LEU A 38 13.51 -2.07 -4.37
N ALA A 39 13.19 -2.02 -3.08
CA ALA A 39 13.32 -0.82 -2.27
C ALA A 39 14.78 -0.50 -1.91
N LYS A 40 15.64 -1.53 -1.83
CA LYS A 40 17.09 -1.34 -1.65
C LYS A 40 17.77 -0.73 -2.88
N GLU A 41 17.18 -0.88 -4.05
CA GLU A 41 17.70 -0.36 -5.32
C GLU A 41 17.14 1.02 -5.70
N ASP A 42 16.12 1.50 -4.98
CA ASP A 42 15.35 2.70 -5.33
C ASP A 42 14.93 3.45 -4.06
N ASP A 43 15.70 4.49 -3.70
CA ASP A 43 15.50 5.33 -2.51
C ASP A 43 14.12 6.04 -2.48
N SER A 44 13.38 6.04 -3.59
CA SER A 44 12.01 6.57 -3.63
C SER A 44 10.95 5.55 -3.22
N ARG A 45 11.35 4.31 -2.89
CA ARG A 45 10.49 3.23 -2.41
C ARG A 45 10.71 2.94 -0.95
N HIS A 46 9.62 3.03 -0.19
CA HIS A 46 9.62 2.83 1.24
C HIS A 46 8.77 1.63 1.58
N ALA A 47 9.40 0.50 1.90
CA ALA A 47 8.71 -0.67 2.40
C ALA A 47 8.15 -0.39 3.80
N VAL A 48 6.87 -0.69 4.03
CA VAL A 48 6.16 -0.43 5.28
C VAL A 48 5.56 -1.71 5.82
N LEU A 49 5.80 -1.93 7.11
CA LEU A 49 5.28 -3.02 7.91
C LEU A 49 4.12 -2.50 8.76
N ALA A 50 2.98 -3.20 8.73
CA ALA A 50 1.91 -3.02 9.69
C ALA A 50 1.94 -4.17 10.71
N LEU A 51 2.20 -3.82 11.96
CA LEU A 51 2.37 -4.77 13.06
C LEU A 51 1.18 -4.72 14.02
N ASP A 52 0.65 -5.89 14.39
CA ASP A 52 -0.23 -6.05 15.56
C ASP A 52 0.58 -6.77 16.65
N GLY A 53 1.02 -6.01 17.66
CA GLY A 53 2.09 -6.46 18.56
C GLY A 53 3.40 -6.69 17.78
N ASP A 54 3.99 -7.87 17.93
CA ASP A 54 5.23 -8.27 17.23
C ASP A 54 4.97 -9.00 15.91
N LYS A 55 3.70 -9.14 15.50
CA LYS A 55 3.32 -9.87 14.28
C LYS A 55 3.15 -8.93 13.10
N LEU A 56 3.84 -9.20 11.99
CA LEU A 56 3.57 -8.58 10.70
C LEU A 56 2.25 -9.11 10.14
N VAL A 57 1.26 -8.24 9.99
CA VAL A 57 -0.08 -8.62 9.50
C VAL A 57 -0.41 -8.03 8.13
N THR A 58 0.24 -6.94 7.73
CA THR A 58 0.03 -6.32 6.41
C THR A 58 1.32 -5.64 5.96
N PHE A 59 1.61 -5.76 4.67
CA PHE A 59 2.78 -5.19 4.03
C PHE A 59 2.34 -4.32 2.86
N PHE A 60 3.06 -3.23 2.62
CA PHE A 60 2.92 -2.40 1.43
C PHE A 60 4.19 -1.58 1.19
N VAL A 61 4.25 -0.93 0.03
CA VAL A 61 5.31 0.01 -0.33
C VAL A 61 4.68 1.36 -0.65
N LEU A 62 5.27 2.43 -0.13
CA LEU A 62 5.01 3.80 -0.55
C LEU A 62 6.09 4.21 -1.56
N HIS A 63 5.68 4.71 -2.73
CA HIS A 63 6.60 5.03 -3.82
C HIS A 63 6.38 6.48 -4.28
N GLU A 64 7.41 7.30 -4.16
CA GLU A 64 7.44 8.71 -4.54
C GLU A 64 7.86 8.92 -6.02
N LYS A 65 7.82 10.17 -6.49
CA LYS A 65 8.48 10.63 -7.72
C LYS A 65 8.08 9.83 -8.97
N GLU A 66 9.05 9.26 -9.69
CA GLU A 66 8.86 8.55 -10.95
C GLU A 66 7.88 7.38 -10.82
N GLY A 67 7.80 6.77 -9.64
CA GLY A 67 6.84 5.71 -9.36
C GLY A 67 5.39 6.13 -9.56
N VAL A 68 5.08 7.40 -9.31
CA VAL A 68 3.73 7.97 -9.28
C VAL A 68 3.22 8.30 -10.69
N LYS A 69 4.11 8.70 -11.61
CA LYS A 69 3.76 9.23 -12.93
C LYS A 69 2.77 8.40 -13.75
N PRO A 70 2.81 7.04 -13.73
CA PRO A 70 1.81 6.25 -14.46
C PRO A 70 0.40 6.30 -13.85
N TYR A 71 0.26 6.80 -12.63
CA TYR A 71 -0.96 6.72 -11.82
C TYR A 71 -1.56 8.10 -11.50
N SER A 72 -0.74 9.16 -11.39
CA SER A 72 -1.23 10.52 -11.16
C SER A 72 -0.31 11.54 -11.83
N SER A 73 -0.88 12.64 -12.31
CA SER A 73 -0.16 13.84 -12.76
C SER A 73 0.13 14.80 -11.60
N ASN A 74 -0.37 14.52 -10.41
CA ASN A 74 -0.13 15.31 -9.21
C ASN A 74 1.27 15.03 -8.66
N GLU A 75 2.11 16.06 -8.61
CA GLU A 75 3.49 15.96 -8.10
C GLU A 75 3.54 15.72 -6.57
N GLN A 76 2.44 15.97 -5.86
CA GLN A 76 2.28 15.72 -4.43
C GLN A 76 1.50 14.44 -4.13
N ALA A 77 1.42 13.52 -5.10
CA ALA A 77 0.84 12.20 -4.89
C ALA A 77 1.89 11.18 -4.42
N LEU A 78 1.44 10.21 -3.63
CA LEU A 78 2.23 9.08 -3.16
C LEU A 78 1.55 7.79 -3.57
N LEU A 79 2.30 6.91 -4.23
CA LEU A 79 1.74 5.68 -4.76
C LEU A 79 1.85 4.54 -3.74
N ILE A 80 0.73 3.85 -3.50
CA ILE A 80 0.68 2.61 -2.72
C ILE A 80 0.89 1.43 -3.68
N ARG A 81 1.88 0.59 -3.37
CA ARG A 81 2.19 -0.65 -4.10
C ARG A 81 2.22 -1.83 -3.17
N SER A 82 2.15 -3.02 -3.77
CA SER A 82 2.32 -4.31 -3.10
C SER A 82 1.47 -4.50 -1.83
N PHE A 83 0.28 -3.89 -1.78
CA PHE A 83 -0.56 -3.90 -0.59
C PHE A 83 -1.18 -5.28 -0.39
N SER A 84 -0.81 -5.96 0.70
CA SER A 84 -1.32 -7.29 1.02
C SER A 84 -1.42 -7.50 2.52
N THR A 85 -2.33 -8.38 2.92
CA THR A 85 -2.42 -8.91 4.30
C THR A 85 -1.93 -10.35 4.30
N ASP A 86 -1.19 -10.72 5.35
CA ASP A 86 -0.74 -12.08 5.59
C ASP A 86 -1.92 -13.05 5.44
N TYR A 87 -1.72 -14.16 4.74
CA TYR A 87 -2.79 -15.11 4.44
C TYR A 87 -3.54 -15.58 5.69
N HIS A 88 -2.83 -15.83 6.80
CA HIS A 88 -3.43 -16.30 8.06
C HIS A 88 -4.16 -15.20 8.83
N GLU A 89 -4.00 -13.95 8.40
CA GLU A 89 -4.58 -12.76 9.00
C GLU A 89 -5.69 -12.12 8.14
N GLN A 90 -5.98 -12.69 6.97
CA GLN A 90 -7.09 -12.25 6.14
C GLN A 90 -8.44 -12.43 6.84
N GLY A 91 -9.42 -11.61 6.44
CA GLY A 91 -10.78 -11.63 7.02
C GLY A 91 -10.90 -11.00 8.40
N LYS A 92 -9.78 -10.63 9.05
CA LYS A 92 -9.78 -10.02 10.41
C LYS A 92 -9.84 -8.48 10.42
N GLY A 93 -9.84 -7.85 9.23
CA GLY A 93 -10.01 -6.40 9.08
C GLY A 93 -8.72 -5.57 9.07
N TYR A 94 -7.53 -6.21 9.12
CA TYR A 94 -6.25 -5.48 9.14
C TYR A 94 -6.06 -4.58 7.92
N ALA A 95 -6.34 -5.06 6.71
CA ALA A 95 -6.25 -4.26 5.48
C ALA A 95 -7.02 -2.93 5.60
N LYS A 96 -8.26 -2.98 6.11
CA LYS A 96 -9.09 -1.79 6.34
C LYS A 96 -8.45 -0.86 7.37
N ALA A 97 -8.03 -1.41 8.50
CA ALA A 97 -7.46 -0.61 9.58
C ALA A 97 -6.13 0.04 9.20
N VAL A 98 -5.28 -0.65 8.42
CA VAL A 98 -4.07 -0.07 7.85
C VAL A 98 -4.41 1.09 6.92
N LEU A 99 -5.36 0.93 6.00
CA LEU A 99 -5.78 2.03 5.11
C LEU A 99 -6.37 3.23 5.88
N GLN A 100 -7.03 3.00 7.02
CA GLN A 100 -7.55 4.06 7.88
C GLN A 100 -6.44 4.79 8.68
N LEU A 101 -5.37 4.08 9.05
CA LEU A 101 -4.21 4.65 9.75
C LEU A 101 -3.23 5.36 8.80
N LEU A 102 -3.17 4.90 7.55
CA LEU A 102 -2.18 5.33 6.57
C LEU A 102 -2.12 6.85 6.36
N PRO A 103 -3.24 7.62 6.28
CA PRO A 103 -3.17 9.07 6.16
C PRO A 103 -2.40 9.75 7.31
N GLY A 104 -2.54 9.26 8.55
CA GLY A 104 -1.80 9.79 9.70
C GLY A 104 -0.30 9.52 9.58
N PHE A 105 0.07 8.30 9.22
CA PHE A 105 1.46 7.90 8.98
C PHE A 105 2.10 8.72 7.85
N VAL A 106 1.36 8.93 6.75
CA VAL A 106 1.84 9.71 5.62
C VAL A 106 2.03 11.17 6.00
N ARG A 107 1.12 11.81 6.75
CA ARG A 107 1.34 13.19 7.22
C ARG A 107 2.60 13.35 8.07
N GLN A 108 2.93 12.34 8.87
CA GLN A 108 4.10 12.39 9.73
C GLN A 108 5.42 12.30 8.95
N HIS A 109 5.46 11.50 7.88
CA HIS A 109 6.70 11.18 7.17
C HIS A 109 6.84 11.88 5.80
N PHE A 110 5.72 12.24 5.17
CA PHE A 110 5.64 12.90 3.86
C PHE A 110 4.68 14.09 3.93
N PRO A 111 5.03 15.16 4.68
CA PRO A 111 4.09 16.22 5.06
C PRO A 111 3.53 17.04 3.88
N LEU A 112 4.16 16.95 2.70
CA LEU A 112 3.72 17.64 1.47
C LEU A 112 2.73 16.81 0.63
N ILE A 113 2.51 15.55 0.96
CA ILE A 113 1.65 14.66 0.18
C ILE A 113 0.18 14.99 0.43
N ASN A 114 -0.55 15.26 -0.64
CA ASN A 114 -1.98 15.57 -0.62
C ASN A 114 -2.86 14.49 -1.26
N GLU A 115 -2.26 13.47 -1.89
CA GLU A 115 -2.96 12.38 -2.56
C GLU A 115 -2.25 11.05 -2.30
N LEU A 116 -3.02 10.03 -1.92
CA LEU A 116 -2.59 8.63 -2.02
C LEU A 116 -3.23 8.02 -3.26
N VAL A 117 -2.43 7.47 -4.14
CA VAL A 117 -2.91 6.84 -5.37
C VAL A 117 -2.53 5.36 -5.39
N LEU A 118 -3.35 4.53 -6.03
CA LEU A 118 -3.04 3.11 -6.27
C LEU A 118 -3.63 2.64 -7.59
N GLY A 119 -3.07 1.55 -8.12
CA GLY A 119 -3.68 0.78 -9.18
C GLY A 119 -4.19 -0.55 -8.65
N VAL A 120 -5.41 -0.94 -9.05
CA VAL A 120 -6.02 -2.23 -8.68
C VAL A 120 -6.51 -2.95 -9.92
N ASN A 121 -6.18 -4.24 -10.05
CA ASN A 121 -6.62 -5.05 -11.19
C ASN A 121 -8.16 -5.10 -11.24
N ILE A 122 -8.73 -4.97 -12.43
CA ILE A 122 -10.19 -4.96 -12.67
C ILE A 122 -10.89 -6.19 -12.07
N PRO A 123 -10.33 -7.42 -12.13
CA PRO A 123 -10.97 -8.59 -11.51
C PRO A 123 -10.95 -8.59 -9.97
N ASN A 124 -10.10 -7.79 -9.33
CA ASN A 124 -9.98 -7.75 -7.87
C ASN A 124 -11.07 -6.87 -7.23
N VAL A 125 -12.31 -7.33 -7.35
CA VAL A 125 -13.51 -6.64 -6.85
C VAL A 125 -13.49 -6.46 -5.34
N THR A 126 -12.87 -7.39 -4.61
CA THR A 126 -12.73 -7.32 -3.15
C THR A 126 -11.85 -6.15 -2.72
N ALA A 127 -10.68 -5.97 -3.36
CA ALA A 127 -9.81 -4.84 -3.08
C ALA A 127 -10.47 -3.51 -3.49
N GLN A 128 -11.12 -3.45 -4.66
CA GLN A 128 -11.87 -2.27 -5.08
C GLN A 128 -12.92 -1.85 -4.05
N ALA A 129 -13.75 -2.79 -3.58
CA ALA A 129 -14.76 -2.52 -2.56
C ALA A 129 -14.13 -2.07 -1.22
N LEU A 130 -12.98 -2.62 -0.86
CA LEU A 130 -12.23 -2.20 0.33
C LEU A 130 -11.74 -0.75 0.21
N TYR A 131 -11.10 -0.39 -0.92
CA TYR A 131 -10.59 0.95 -1.15
C TYR A 131 -11.72 1.99 -1.12
N ILE A 132 -12.84 1.72 -1.77
CA ILE A 132 -14.04 2.58 -1.72
C ILE A 132 -14.51 2.78 -0.28
N LYS A 133 -14.62 1.70 0.51
CA LYS A 133 -15.00 1.77 1.94
C LYS A 133 -14.01 2.56 2.79
N CYS A 134 -12.77 2.71 2.35
CA CYS A 134 -11.73 3.49 3.03
C CYS A 134 -11.61 4.93 2.49
N GLY A 135 -12.49 5.34 1.57
CA GLY A 135 -12.54 6.71 1.06
C GLY A 135 -11.73 6.95 -0.21
N PHE A 136 -11.21 5.91 -0.85
CA PHE A 136 -10.65 6.04 -2.19
C PHE A 136 -11.77 6.19 -3.21
N VAL A 137 -11.53 7.00 -4.24
CA VAL A 137 -12.45 7.24 -5.34
C VAL A 137 -11.88 6.68 -6.64
N ASP A 138 -12.77 6.13 -7.46
CA ASP A 138 -12.48 5.74 -8.85
C ASP A 138 -13.01 6.84 -9.77
N GLU A 139 -12.10 7.53 -10.45
CA GLU A 139 -12.43 8.62 -11.37
C GLU A 139 -12.41 8.16 -12.84
N GLY A 140 -12.42 6.85 -13.08
CA GLY A 140 -12.35 6.28 -14.43
C GLY A 140 -10.97 6.34 -15.07
N ARG A 141 -9.92 6.59 -14.28
CA ARG A 141 -8.52 6.57 -14.74
C ARG A 141 -7.97 5.15 -14.79
N GLN A 142 -7.09 4.89 -15.75
CA GLN A 142 -6.50 3.57 -15.97
C GLN A 142 -4.98 3.65 -16.13
N ALA A 143 -4.31 2.58 -15.71
CA ALA A 143 -2.88 2.37 -15.90
C ALA A 143 -2.64 0.93 -16.39
N THR A 144 -1.39 0.61 -16.72
CA THR A 144 -0.97 -0.77 -16.97
C THR A 144 -0.04 -1.25 -15.85
N GLY A 145 -0.27 -2.44 -15.33
CA GLY A 145 0.63 -3.10 -14.37
C GLY A 145 0.61 -4.61 -14.57
N PHE A 146 1.79 -5.23 -14.53
CA PHE A 146 1.97 -6.65 -14.88
C PHE A 146 1.45 -7.03 -16.28
N GLY A 147 1.40 -6.07 -17.21
CA GLY A 147 0.83 -6.28 -18.55
C GLY A 147 -0.69 -6.28 -18.59
N GLU A 148 -1.37 -6.03 -17.46
CA GLU A 148 -2.82 -5.94 -17.35
C GLU A 148 -3.28 -4.50 -17.11
N GLU A 149 -4.54 -4.25 -17.44
CA GLU A 149 -5.21 -2.98 -17.15
C GLU A 149 -5.55 -2.88 -15.66
N LEU A 150 -5.13 -1.77 -15.06
CA LEU A 150 -5.41 -1.40 -13.69
C LEU A 150 -6.39 -0.23 -13.68
N LYS A 151 -7.37 -0.30 -12.78
CA LYS A 151 -8.15 0.85 -12.36
C LYS A 151 -7.32 1.69 -11.39
N ILE A 152 -7.21 2.98 -11.64
CA ILE A 152 -6.55 3.91 -10.72
C ILE A 152 -7.58 4.41 -9.71
N MET A 153 -7.22 4.38 -8.43
CA MET A 153 -8.03 4.95 -7.36
C MET A 153 -7.21 5.92 -6.52
N SER A 154 -7.84 7.03 -6.11
CA SER A 154 -7.18 8.09 -5.34
C SER A 154 -7.88 8.35 -4.02
N TYR A 155 -7.12 8.63 -2.99
CA TYR A 155 -7.58 9.16 -1.71
C TYR A 155 -6.97 10.55 -1.52
N TYR A 156 -7.81 11.56 -1.42
CA TYR A 156 -7.37 12.94 -1.19
C TYR A 156 -7.23 13.20 0.30
N MET A 157 -6.03 13.60 0.70
CA MET A 157 -5.72 13.95 2.08
C MET A 157 -6.53 15.19 2.45
N LYS A 158 -7.38 15.08 3.47
CA LYS A 158 -8.08 16.25 4.00
C LYS A 158 -7.09 17.13 4.75
N ASP A 159 -7.22 18.44 4.58
CA ASP A 159 -6.57 19.38 5.49
C ASP A 159 -7.05 19.11 6.92
N VAL A 160 -6.13 19.24 7.88
CA VAL A 160 -6.52 19.24 9.28
C VAL A 160 -7.18 20.59 9.53
N GLU A 161 -8.48 20.62 9.84
CA GLU A 161 -9.08 21.80 10.45
C GLU A 161 -8.29 22.06 11.75
N ILE A 162 -7.53 23.16 11.76
CA ILE A 162 -6.74 23.64 12.91
C ILE A 162 -7.68 24.26 13.94
#